data_AF-A0AAR5PTE7-F1
#
_entry.id   AF-A0AAR5PTE7-F1
#
_cell.length_a   1.000
_cell.length_b   1.000
_cell.length_c   1.000
_cell.angle_alpha   90.00
_cell.angle_beta   90.00
_cell.angle_gamma   90.00
#
_symmetry.space_group_name_H-M   'P 1'
#
loop_
_entity.id
_entity.type
_entity.pdbx_description
1 polymer ?
#
loop_
_entity_poly.entity_id
_entity_poly.type
_entity_poly.pdbx_seq_one_letter_code
_entity_poly.pdbx_strand_id
1 'polypeptide(L)'
;MPPKKKGGGKGGLGTIIDGVDTTQMTREQLEVFCLRIKEENEREREERNFFQMERDKLRTFWEITRNELEEARARLRNKDRQIEESAEKNDDELKFYKQKVKHLQYEHQNNLTECKAEALVSLKNAQDAHTEQEKELLKDKKNLKMQLREQGNSYEDQIKNMKMENEKQISVARSEFEEKAKELELKYDRKFYDLRVQLNTKHDMEISEVEERKNNHITELKKHHDKAFNEMKNYYNDITLNNLALISSLKDQMEVLRKQNERMNKQVADLTTENKKLVLPLKQALDDVREYKRQLQNYEKDKISLANTKAKLNETTKELEDLRWSNDALGLRFAKLQEERDELHDRFVKAILEVQQKTGVKNILLQKRIQTLSQITEHRDVVIGELTSVMRQSPDRTNKNLEEILTKKNAAISDLQYELARVCKAHDDLLATFEEKLKLYGIPKSELGFTPLRMIPQGQAGLARGPAGLVTQNK
;
A
#
# COMPACT_ATOMS: atom_id res chain seq x y z
N MET A 1 80.38 -27.97 -118.61
CA MET A 1 81.81 -28.36 -118.55
C MET A 1 82.66 -27.11 -118.73
N PRO A 2 83.75 -26.95 -117.96
CA PRO A 2 85.05 -26.73 -118.56
C PRO A 2 85.90 -28.00 -118.33
N PRO A 3 87.04 -28.17 -119.04
CA PRO A 3 87.24 -29.36 -119.86
C PRO A 3 88.50 -30.16 -119.49
N LYS A 4 88.68 -31.29 -120.22
CA LYS A 4 89.98 -31.88 -120.56
C LYS A 4 91.00 -30.81 -121.02
N LYS A 5 92.28 -30.95 -120.64
CA LYS A 5 93.44 -31.32 -121.52
C LYS A 5 94.81 -30.96 -120.90
N LYS A 6 95.70 -31.96 -120.87
CA LYS A 6 97.02 -32.08 -121.56
C LYS A 6 98.12 -31.08 -121.19
N GLY A 7 99.25 -31.65 -120.74
CA GLY A 7 100.43 -31.84 -121.59
C GLY A 7 101.67 -30.98 -121.32
N GLY A 8 102.83 -31.65 -121.28
CA GLY A 8 104.19 -31.08 -121.48
C GLY A 8 104.89 -30.65 -120.17
N GLY A 9 106.16 -30.94 -119.91
CA GLY A 9 107.23 -31.55 -120.70
C GLY A 9 108.46 -31.80 -119.82
N LYS A 10 109.33 -32.70 -120.29
CA LYS A 10 110.62 -33.11 -119.69
C LYS A 10 111.60 -31.95 -119.54
N GLY A 11 112.40 -31.99 -118.48
CA GLY A 11 113.70 -31.30 -118.42
C GLY A 11 114.45 -31.56 -117.11
N GLY A 12 115.54 -32.34 -117.20
CA GLY A 12 116.76 -32.19 -116.40
C GLY A 12 116.71 -32.53 -114.91
N LEU A 13 117.42 -33.60 -114.52
CA LEU A 13 117.79 -33.87 -113.14
C LEU A 13 118.68 -32.75 -112.58
N GLY A 14 118.15 -32.04 -111.59
CA GLY A 14 118.90 -31.30 -110.58
C GLY A 14 118.11 -31.39 -109.28
N THR A 15 118.62 -32.09 -108.27
CA THR A 15 117.92 -32.29 -107.00
C THR A 15 118.04 -31.02 -106.17
N ILE A 16 117.14 -30.06 -106.42
CA ILE A 16 117.01 -28.84 -105.62
C ILE A 16 116.20 -29.21 -104.39
N ILE A 17 116.82 -29.14 -103.21
CA ILE A 17 116.14 -29.32 -101.93
C ILE A 17 116.20 -27.96 -101.23
N ASP A 18 115.03 -27.41 -100.90
CA ASP A 18 114.85 -26.10 -100.24
C ASP A 18 115.56 -24.93 -100.93
N GLY A 19 115.41 -24.83 -102.25
CA GLY A 19 115.93 -23.71 -103.05
C GLY A 19 117.44 -23.71 -103.32
N VAL A 20 118.18 -24.76 -102.91
CA VAL A 20 119.64 -24.87 -103.09
C VAL A 20 120.01 -26.08 -103.99
N ASP A 21 120.93 -25.88 -104.95
CA ASP A 21 121.39 -26.91 -105.90
C ASP A 21 122.48 -27.81 -105.25
N THR A 22 122.13 -29.06 -104.98
CA THR A 22 122.95 -30.00 -104.18
C THR A 22 124.10 -30.66 -104.96
N THR A 23 124.23 -30.38 -106.26
CA THR A 23 125.16 -31.08 -107.16
C THR A 23 126.62 -30.60 -107.08
N GLN A 24 126.89 -29.45 -106.46
CA GLN A 24 128.23 -28.85 -106.36
C GLN A 24 128.80 -28.82 -104.93
N MET A 25 128.12 -29.45 -103.97
CA MET A 25 128.52 -29.44 -102.56
C MET A 25 129.37 -30.66 -102.20
N THR A 26 130.45 -30.45 -101.44
CA THR A 26 131.26 -31.54 -100.87
C THR A 26 130.47 -32.26 -99.75
N ARG A 27 130.84 -33.51 -99.42
CA ARG A 27 130.11 -34.35 -98.44
C ARG A 27 129.81 -33.64 -97.12
N GLU A 28 130.77 -32.88 -96.59
CA GLU A 28 130.62 -32.11 -95.35
C GLU A 28 129.61 -30.96 -95.48
N GLN A 29 129.51 -30.32 -96.65
CA GLN A 29 128.55 -29.24 -96.92
C GLN A 29 127.12 -29.76 -97.06
N LEU A 30 126.93 -30.96 -97.62
CA LEU A 30 125.64 -31.65 -97.66
C LEU A 30 125.18 -32.10 -96.27
N GLU A 31 126.09 -32.55 -95.40
CA GLU A 31 125.77 -32.92 -94.01
C GLU A 31 125.29 -31.71 -93.19
N VAL A 32 125.95 -30.56 -93.33
CA VAL A 32 125.53 -29.30 -92.66
C VAL A 32 124.18 -28.79 -93.20
N PHE A 33 123.94 -28.90 -94.51
CA PHE A 33 122.67 -28.50 -95.11
C PHE A 33 121.51 -29.42 -94.68
N CYS A 34 121.73 -30.74 -94.64
CA CYS A 34 120.78 -31.70 -94.10
C CYS A 34 120.45 -31.44 -92.62
N LEU A 35 121.44 -31.09 -91.80
CA LEU A 35 121.22 -30.73 -90.39
C LEU A 35 120.38 -29.46 -90.26
N ARG A 36 120.66 -28.41 -91.05
CA ARG A 36 119.88 -27.17 -91.04
C ARG A 36 118.42 -27.41 -91.43
N ILE A 37 118.16 -28.14 -92.51
CA ILE A 37 116.78 -28.48 -92.93
C ILE A 37 116.09 -29.33 -91.87
N LYS A 38 116.82 -30.22 -91.20
CA LYS A 38 116.26 -31.05 -90.14
C LYS A 38 115.88 -30.21 -88.91
N GLU A 39 116.73 -29.27 -88.51
CA GLU A 39 116.45 -28.31 -87.43
C GLU A 39 115.28 -27.38 -87.78
N GLU A 40 115.18 -26.93 -89.03
CA GLU A 40 114.09 -26.08 -89.50
C GLU A 40 112.76 -26.85 -89.58
N ASN A 41 112.79 -28.12 -89.99
CA ASN A 41 111.62 -29.00 -89.97
C ASN A 41 111.19 -29.33 -88.52
N GLU A 42 112.14 -29.51 -87.60
CA GLU A 42 111.87 -29.68 -86.16
C GLU A 42 111.24 -28.42 -85.58
N ARG A 43 111.77 -27.22 -85.90
CA ARG A 43 111.18 -25.93 -85.48
C ARG A 43 109.76 -25.75 -86.01
N GLU A 44 109.53 -25.99 -87.30
CA GLU A 44 108.18 -25.92 -87.86
C GLU A 44 107.23 -26.97 -87.27
N ARG A 45 107.74 -28.14 -86.87
CA ARG A 45 106.95 -29.16 -86.16
C ARG A 45 106.58 -28.69 -84.75
N GLU A 46 107.51 -28.10 -84.03
CA GLU A 46 107.27 -27.52 -82.71
C GLU A 46 106.27 -26.36 -82.78
N GLU A 47 106.42 -25.46 -83.75
CA GLU A 47 105.48 -24.36 -84.00
C GLU A 47 104.09 -24.88 -84.37
N ARG A 48 103.98 -25.84 -85.31
CA ARG A 48 102.69 -26.47 -85.64
C ARG A 48 102.03 -27.11 -84.40
N ASN A 49 102.81 -27.81 -83.58
CA ASN A 49 102.31 -28.45 -82.37
C ASN A 49 101.84 -27.40 -81.34
N PHE A 50 102.61 -26.33 -81.16
CA PHE A 50 102.24 -25.21 -80.31
C PHE A 50 100.93 -24.54 -80.76
N PHE A 51 100.82 -24.18 -82.05
CA PHE A 51 99.58 -23.60 -82.59
C PHE A 51 98.40 -24.56 -82.55
N GLN A 52 98.64 -25.87 -82.68
CA GLN A 52 97.59 -26.87 -82.54
C GLN A 52 97.09 -26.97 -81.10
N MET A 53 98.00 -26.99 -80.11
CA MET A 53 97.63 -26.93 -78.70
C MET A 53 96.90 -25.63 -78.34
N GLU A 54 97.36 -24.47 -78.82
CA GLU A 54 96.68 -23.19 -78.57
C GLU A 54 95.29 -23.13 -79.21
N ARG A 55 95.14 -23.64 -80.43
CA ARG A 55 93.82 -23.77 -81.08
C ARG A 55 92.89 -24.66 -80.28
N ASP A 56 93.38 -25.81 -79.81
CA ASP A 56 92.56 -26.76 -79.04
C ASP A 56 92.20 -26.20 -77.64
N LYS A 57 93.12 -25.47 -76.99
CA LYS A 57 92.81 -24.68 -75.77
C LYS A 57 91.76 -23.60 -76.03
N LEU A 58 91.91 -22.80 -77.08
CA LEU A 58 90.92 -21.77 -77.43
C LEU A 58 89.55 -22.40 -77.73
N ARG A 59 89.52 -23.55 -78.39
CA ARG A 59 88.29 -24.29 -78.66
C ARG A 59 87.63 -24.79 -77.38
N THR A 60 88.39 -25.37 -76.45
CA THR A 60 87.84 -25.80 -75.15
C THR A 60 87.32 -24.64 -74.32
N PHE A 61 88.06 -23.52 -74.25
CA PHE A 61 87.56 -22.29 -73.59
C PHE A 61 86.30 -21.74 -74.27
N TRP A 62 86.23 -21.77 -75.60
CA TRP A 62 85.03 -21.35 -76.32
C TRP A 62 83.84 -22.28 -76.04
N GLU A 63 84.04 -23.60 -76.02
CA GLU A 63 83.00 -24.57 -75.69
C GLU A 63 82.52 -24.42 -74.23
N ILE A 64 83.43 -24.21 -73.27
CA ILE A 64 83.09 -23.97 -71.85
C ILE A 64 82.30 -22.67 -71.70
N THR A 65 82.83 -21.54 -72.20
CA THR A 65 82.17 -20.23 -72.06
C THR A 65 80.83 -20.19 -72.79
N ARG A 66 80.70 -20.89 -73.92
CA ARG A 66 79.42 -21.07 -74.60
C ARG A 66 78.44 -21.87 -73.74
N ASN A 67 78.86 -22.99 -73.16
CA ASN A 67 78.00 -23.80 -72.28
C ASN A 67 77.59 -23.01 -71.03
N GLU A 68 78.51 -22.28 -70.39
CA GLU A 68 78.22 -21.42 -69.25
C GLU A 68 77.22 -20.32 -69.60
N LEU A 69 77.33 -19.73 -70.80
CA LEU A 69 76.37 -18.74 -71.29
C LEU A 69 74.99 -19.37 -71.53
N GLU A 70 74.93 -20.57 -72.12
CA GLU A 70 73.69 -21.31 -72.34
C GLU A 70 73.03 -21.70 -71.01
N GLU A 71 73.80 -22.13 -70.01
CA GLU A 71 73.34 -22.39 -68.65
C GLU A 71 72.82 -21.12 -67.96
N ALA A 72 73.56 -20.02 -68.02
CA ALA A 72 73.15 -18.75 -67.42
C ALA A 72 71.84 -18.24 -68.04
N ARG A 73 71.69 -18.36 -69.37
CA ARG A 73 70.44 -18.06 -70.10
C ARG A 73 69.30 -18.99 -69.71
N ALA A 74 69.57 -20.27 -69.45
CA ALA A 74 68.56 -21.21 -68.96
C ALA A 74 68.13 -20.88 -67.51
N ARG A 75 69.08 -20.52 -66.63
CA ARG A 75 68.80 -20.09 -65.26
C ARG A 75 67.97 -18.82 -65.21
N LEU A 76 68.29 -17.82 -66.06
CA LEU A 76 67.49 -16.59 -66.18
C LEU A 76 66.05 -16.90 -66.59
N ARG A 77 65.84 -17.69 -67.66
CA ARG A 77 64.50 -18.10 -68.09
C ARG A 77 63.72 -18.83 -67.00
N ASN A 78 64.38 -19.71 -66.24
CA ASN A 78 63.74 -20.38 -65.10
C ASN A 78 63.39 -19.41 -63.98
N LYS A 79 64.20 -18.38 -63.73
CA LYS A 79 63.91 -17.36 -62.73
C LYS A 79 62.76 -16.45 -63.15
N ASP A 80 62.71 -16.04 -64.42
CA ASP A 80 61.60 -15.28 -64.98
C ASP A 80 60.29 -16.07 -64.85
N ARG A 81 60.32 -17.37 -65.19
CA ARG A 81 59.17 -18.27 -64.98
C ARG A 81 58.77 -18.38 -63.50
N GLN A 82 59.72 -18.50 -62.58
CA GLN A 82 59.41 -18.53 -61.14
C GLN A 82 58.76 -17.22 -60.67
N ILE A 83 59.20 -16.08 -61.21
CA ILE A 83 58.61 -14.77 -60.92
C ILE A 83 57.17 -14.73 -61.44
N GLU A 84 56.92 -15.14 -62.68
CA GLU A 84 55.57 -15.23 -63.26
C GLU A 84 54.66 -16.13 -62.42
N GLU A 85 55.09 -17.36 -62.10
CA GLU A 85 54.31 -18.30 -61.28
C GLU A 85 54.02 -17.76 -59.87
N SER A 86 54.95 -17.00 -59.28
CA SER A 86 54.73 -16.35 -57.99
C SER A 86 53.75 -15.18 -58.06
N ALA A 87 53.77 -14.42 -59.17
CA ALA A 87 52.86 -13.32 -59.42
C ALA A 87 51.43 -13.83 -59.68
N GLU A 88 51.28 -14.91 -60.44
CA GLU A 88 49.98 -15.57 -60.67
C GLU A 88 49.38 -16.09 -59.36
N LYS A 89 50.18 -16.78 -58.53
CA LYS A 89 49.72 -17.24 -57.20
C LYS A 89 49.27 -16.08 -56.32
N ASN A 90 50.03 -15.00 -56.27
CA ASN A 90 49.67 -13.82 -55.49
C ASN A 90 48.38 -13.16 -56.02
N ASP A 91 48.18 -13.07 -57.33
CA ASP A 91 46.95 -12.53 -57.91
C ASP A 91 45.72 -13.39 -57.57
N ASP A 92 45.87 -14.72 -57.59
CA ASP A 92 44.80 -15.64 -57.20
C ASP A 92 44.49 -15.60 -55.70
N GLU A 93 45.51 -15.52 -54.84
CA GLU A 93 45.35 -15.26 -53.41
C GLU A 93 44.64 -13.93 -53.17
N LEU A 94 45.04 -12.86 -53.87
CA LEU A 94 44.43 -11.55 -53.76
C LEU A 94 42.95 -11.58 -54.16
N LYS A 95 42.58 -12.29 -55.24
CA LYS A 95 41.19 -12.50 -55.66
C LYS A 95 40.40 -13.25 -54.59
N PHE A 96 40.96 -14.32 -54.04
CA PHE A 96 40.33 -15.10 -52.97
C PHE A 96 40.08 -14.23 -51.72
N TYR A 97 41.08 -13.48 -51.26
CA TYR A 97 40.93 -12.58 -50.13
C TYR A 97 39.92 -11.47 -50.41
N LYS A 98 39.91 -10.89 -51.62
CA LYS A 98 38.87 -9.91 -52.03
C LYS A 98 37.48 -10.50 -51.93
N GLN A 99 37.28 -11.73 -52.39
CA GLN A 99 35.98 -12.39 -52.34
C GLN A 99 35.58 -12.71 -50.89
N LYS A 100 36.53 -13.15 -50.06
CA LYS A 100 36.30 -13.39 -48.64
C LYS A 100 35.89 -12.12 -47.89
N VAL A 101 36.55 -10.99 -48.16
CA VAL A 101 36.17 -9.69 -47.58
C VAL A 101 34.77 -9.27 -48.04
N LYS A 102 34.44 -9.41 -49.33
CA LYS A 102 33.09 -9.11 -49.83
C LYS A 102 32.01 -9.96 -49.16
N HIS A 103 32.28 -11.26 -48.98
CA HIS A 103 31.34 -12.16 -48.31
C HIS A 103 31.14 -11.77 -46.84
N LEU A 104 32.22 -11.51 -46.11
CA LEU A 104 32.16 -11.06 -44.71
C LEU A 104 31.41 -9.73 -44.56
N GLN A 105 31.59 -8.79 -45.48
CA GLN A 105 30.85 -7.53 -45.48
C GLN A 105 29.35 -7.74 -45.73
N TYR A 106 29.00 -8.61 -46.68
CA TYR A 106 27.61 -8.94 -46.96
C TYR A 106 26.95 -9.65 -45.78
N GLU A 107 27.64 -10.63 -45.18
CA GLU A 107 27.16 -11.35 -44.00
C GLU A 107 26.97 -10.40 -42.81
N HIS A 108 27.94 -9.53 -42.54
CA HIS A 108 27.84 -8.53 -41.48
C HIS A 108 26.66 -7.59 -41.71
N GLN A 109 26.47 -7.10 -42.94
CA GLN A 109 25.34 -6.24 -43.29
C GLN A 109 24.00 -6.97 -43.12
N ASN A 110 23.94 -8.25 -43.50
CA ASN A 110 22.74 -9.06 -43.36
C ASN A 110 22.40 -9.29 -41.88
N ASN A 111 23.38 -9.72 -41.08
CA ASN A 111 23.24 -9.92 -39.64
C ASN A 111 22.82 -8.62 -38.93
N LEU A 112 23.38 -7.47 -39.33
CA LEU A 112 23.00 -6.17 -38.79
C LEU A 112 21.54 -5.82 -39.14
N THR A 113 21.10 -6.16 -40.35
CA THR A 113 19.72 -5.88 -40.81
C THR A 113 18.72 -6.79 -40.10
N GLU A 114 19.06 -8.07 -39.94
CA GLU A 114 18.27 -9.05 -39.19
C GLU A 114 18.15 -8.65 -37.72
N CYS A 115 19.26 -8.33 -37.06
CA CYS A 115 19.26 -7.90 -35.65
C CYS A 115 18.43 -6.62 -35.44
N LYS A 116 18.46 -5.67 -36.39
CA LYS A 116 17.59 -4.49 -36.37
C LYS A 116 16.11 -4.85 -36.54
N ALA A 117 15.78 -5.77 -37.44
CA ALA A 117 14.41 -6.24 -37.64
C ALA A 117 13.87 -6.95 -36.39
N GLU A 118 14.66 -7.85 -35.79
CA GLU A 118 14.33 -8.53 -34.53
C GLU A 118 14.13 -7.54 -33.39
N ALA A 119 14.99 -6.54 -33.25
CA ALA A 119 14.85 -5.51 -32.23
C ALA A 119 13.55 -4.71 -32.40
N LEU A 120 13.18 -4.36 -33.63
CA LEU A 120 11.91 -3.66 -33.91
C LEU A 120 10.68 -4.51 -33.60
N VAL A 121 10.71 -5.80 -33.95
CA VAL A 121 9.63 -6.74 -33.63
C VAL A 121 9.50 -6.93 -32.11
N SER A 122 10.62 -7.09 -31.41
CA SER A 122 10.66 -7.20 -29.96
C SER A 122 10.08 -5.95 -29.28
N LEU A 123 10.47 -4.76 -29.75
CA LEU A 123 9.96 -3.49 -29.24
C LEU A 123 8.43 -3.37 -29.45
N LYS A 124 7.95 -3.75 -30.64
CA LYS A 124 6.52 -3.74 -30.97
C LYS A 124 5.74 -4.71 -30.09
N ASN A 125 6.23 -5.93 -29.90
CA ASN A 125 5.60 -6.92 -29.04
C ASN A 125 5.52 -6.43 -27.58
N ALA A 126 6.57 -5.78 -27.08
CA ALA A 126 6.58 -5.18 -25.75
C ALA A 126 5.55 -4.03 -25.63
N GLN A 127 5.44 -3.19 -26.66
CA GLN A 127 4.44 -2.11 -26.71
C GLN A 127 3.01 -2.66 -26.76
N ASP A 128 2.76 -3.67 -27.59
CA ASP A 128 1.44 -4.31 -27.71
C ASP A 128 1.04 -4.99 -26.38
N ALA A 129 1.97 -5.70 -25.73
CA ALA A 129 1.75 -6.30 -24.42
C ALA A 129 1.44 -5.27 -23.33
N HIS A 130 2.18 -4.15 -23.30
CA HIS A 130 1.90 -3.06 -22.36
C HIS A 130 0.51 -2.44 -22.61
N THR A 131 0.14 -2.26 -23.88
CA THR A 131 -1.18 -1.72 -24.27
C THR A 131 -2.31 -2.66 -23.85
N GLU A 132 -2.11 -3.98 -23.96
CA GLU A 132 -3.06 -4.99 -23.50
C GLU A 132 -3.24 -4.94 -21.97
N GLN A 133 -2.13 -4.89 -21.21
CA GLN A 133 -2.15 -4.75 -19.76
C GLN A 133 -2.87 -3.46 -19.32
N GLU A 134 -2.65 -2.35 -20.01
CA GLU A 134 -3.33 -1.09 -19.71
C GLU A 134 -4.86 -1.20 -19.91
N LYS A 135 -5.30 -1.88 -20.98
CA LYS A 135 -6.74 -2.15 -21.21
C LYS A 135 -7.33 -3.01 -20.12
N GLU A 136 -6.63 -4.06 -19.69
CA GLU A 136 -7.07 -4.93 -18.58
C GLU A 136 -7.21 -4.14 -17.27
N LEU A 137 -6.19 -3.35 -16.91
CA LEU A 137 -6.24 -2.49 -15.72
C LEU A 137 -7.39 -1.48 -15.77
N LEU A 138 -7.69 -0.91 -16.94
CA LEU A 138 -8.82 -0.01 -17.12
C LEU A 138 -10.16 -0.73 -16.96
N LYS A 139 -10.27 -1.98 -17.42
CA LYS A 139 -11.46 -2.83 -17.24
C LYS A 139 -11.66 -3.19 -15.77
N ASP A 140 -10.60 -3.62 -15.08
CA ASP A 140 -10.64 -3.95 -13.66
C ASP A 140 -11.00 -2.73 -12.81
N LYS A 141 -10.43 -1.55 -13.12
CA LYS A 141 -10.81 -0.29 -12.48
C LYS A 141 -12.29 0.04 -12.65
N LYS A 142 -12.87 -0.21 -13.82
CA LYS A 142 -14.32 0.00 -14.07
C LYS A 142 -15.16 -1.00 -13.27
N ASN A 143 -14.76 -2.27 -13.25
CA ASN A 143 -15.46 -3.32 -12.50
C ASN A 143 -15.44 -3.05 -11.00
N LEU A 144 -14.28 -2.69 -10.43
CA LEU A 144 -14.15 -2.34 -9.01
C LEU A 144 -15.02 -1.12 -8.64
N LYS A 145 -15.10 -0.11 -9.52
CA LYS A 145 -16.01 1.04 -9.30
C LYS A 145 -17.48 0.64 -9.30
N MET A 146 -17.87 -0.32 -10.15
CA MET A 146 -19.24 -0.84 -10.19
C MET A 146 -19.55 -1.61 -8.91
N GLN A 147 -18.66 -2.53 -8.50
CA GLN A 147 -18.81 -3.28 -7.24
C GLN A 147 -18.89 -2.36 -6.02
N LEU A 148 -18.06 -1.31 -5.96
CA LEU A 148 -18.11 -0.34 -4.86
C LEU A 148 -19.46 0.40 -4.80
N ARG A 149 -20.03 0.74 -5.97
CA ARG A 149 -21.37 1.36 -6.04
C ARG A 149 -22.46 0.39 -5.61
N GLU A 150 -22.40 -0.86 -6.07
CA GLU A 150 -23.37 -1.89 -5.69
C GLU A 150 -23.33 -2.18 -4.18
N GLN A 151 -22.13 -2.28 -3.59
CA GLN A 151 -21.96 -2.40 -2.15
C GLN A 151 -22.51 -1.18 -1.41
N GLY A 152 -22.22 0.04 -1.90
CA GLY A 152 -22.77 1.27 -1.34
C GLY A 152 -24.31 1.28 -1.32
N ASN A 153 -24.93 0.91 -2.43
CA ASN A 153 -26.40 0.80 -2.53
C ASN A 153 -26.95 -0.27 -1.57
N SER A 154 -26.29 -1.43 -1.50
CA SER A 154 -26.69 -2.50 -0.57
C SER A 154 -26.65 -2.05 0.89
N TYR A 155 -25.61 -1.32 1.30
CA TYR A 155 -25.55 -0.77 2.65
C TYR A 155 -26.61 0.29 2.90
N GLU A 156 -26.90 1.15 1.91
CA GLU A 156 -27.98 2.14 2.02
C GLU A 156 -29.34 1.46 2.20
N ASP A 157 -29.61 0.39 1.46
CA ASP A 157 -30.84 -0.39 1.57
C ASP A 157 -30.94 -1.11 2.92
N GLN A 158 -29.83 -1.66 3.44
CA GLN A 158 -29.79 -2.23 4.80
C GLN A 158 -30.11 -1.17 5.86
N ILE A 159 -29.55 0.04 5.74
CA ILE A 159 -29.85 1.15 6.66
C ILE A 159 -31.32 1.56 6.57
N LYS A 160 -31.88 1.66 5.36
CA LYS A 160 -33.31 1.96 5.16
C LYS A 160 -34.20 0.90 5.80
N ASN A 161 -33.88 -0.37 5.62
CA ASN A 161 -34.63 -1.48 6.22
C ASN A 161 -34.56 -1.45 7.76
N MET A 162 -33.37 -1.22 8.34
CA MET A 162 -33.22 -1.07 9.79
C MET A 162 -34.01 0.13 10.34
N LYS A 163 -34.03 1.26 9.62
CA LYS A 163 -34.83 2.43 10.01
C LYS A 163 -36.33 2.14 9.98
N MET A 164 -36.83 1.51 8.91
CA MET A 164 -38.24 1.12 8.81
C MET A 164 -38.66 0.15 9.92
N GLU A 165 -37.81 -0.83 10.23
CA GLU A 165 -38.09 -1.78 11.32
C GLU A 165 -38.11 -1.08 12.68
N ASN A 166 -37.18 -0.16 12.94
CA ASN A 166 -37.17 0.63 14.16
C ASN A 166 -38.41 1.54 14.27
N GLU A 167 -38.82 2.20 13.19
CA GLU A 167 -40.06 3.00 13.15
C GLU A 167 -41.29 2.15 13.46
N LYS A 168 -41.35 0.93 12.91
CA LYS A 168 -42.42 -0.03 13.21
C LYS A 168 -42.43 -0.42 14.69
N GLN A 169 -41.27 -0.73 15.28
CA GLN A 169 -41.16 -1.06 16.70
C GLN A 169 -41.58 0.11 17.60
N ILE A 170 -41.17 1.34 17.26
CA ILE A 170 -41.59 2.56 17.97
C ILE A 170 -43.11 2.74 17.88
N SER A 171 -43.71 2.51 16.70
CA SER A 171 -45.15 2.61 16.51
C SER A 171 -45.92 1.60 17.36
N VAL A 172 -45.46 0.34 17.39
CA VAL A 172 -46.05 -0.71 18.24
C VAL A 172 -45.94 -0.33 19.72
N ALA A 173 -44.76 0.09 20.18
CA ALA A 173 -44.57 0.50 21.57
C ALA A 173 -45.47 1.69 21.95
N ARG A 174 -45.63 2.68 21.07
CA ARG A 174 -46.56 3.81 21.28
C ARG A 174 -48.01 3.32 21.42
N SER A 175 -48.45 2.43 20.53
CA SER A 175 -49.79 1.85 20.59
C SER A 175 -50.03 1.10 21.92
N GLU A 176 -49.06 0.30 22.36
CA GLU A 176 -49.16 -0.42 23.64
C GLU A 176 -49.23 0.54 24.84
N PHE A 177 -48.45 1.63 24.82
CA PHE A 177 -48.50 2.63 25.90
C PHE A 177 -49.82 3.40 25.91
N GLU A 178 -50.37 3.72 24.74
CA GLU A 178 -51.67 4.38 24.62
C GLU A 178 -52.80 3.48 25.14
N GLU A 179 -52.76 2.18 24.80
CA GLU A 179 -53.73 1.21 25.31
C GLU A 179 -53.65 1.06 26.83
N LYS A 180 -52.44 0.90 27.38
CA LYS A 180 -52.22 0.84 28.84
C LYS A 180 -52.67 2.12 29.56
N ALA A 181 -52.48 3.29 28.95
CA ALA A 181 -52.95 4.55 29.50
C ALA A 181 -54.48 4.61 29.55
N LYS A 182 -55.16 4.23 28.45
CA LYS A 182 -56.63 4.16 28.39
C LYS A 182 -57.20 3.17 29.40
N GLU A 183 -56.59 1.99 29.56
CA GLU A 183 -56.99 1.02 30.57
C GLU A 183 -56.86 1.58 32.00
N LEU A 184 -55.77 2.32 32.26
CA LEU A 184 -55.52 2.93 33.55
C LEU A 184 -56.54 4.04 33.86
N GLU A 185 -56.81 4.92 32.89
CA GLU A 185 -57.84 5.95 32.99
C GLU A 185 -59.20 5.34 33.30
N LEU A 186 -59.64 4.35 32.50
CA LEU A 186 -60.91 3.66 32.69
C LEU A 186 -61.03 3.01 34.08
N LYS A 187 -59.93 2.42 34.57
CA LYS A 187 -59.86 1.82 35.90
C LYS A 187 -60.04 2.85 37.00
N TYR A 188 -59.43 4.03 36.88
CA TYR A 188 -59.58 5.09 37.87
C TYR A 188 -60.92 5.80 37.79
N ASP A 189 -61.46 6.04 36.59
CA ASP A 189 -62.80 6.58 36.41
C ASP A 189 -63.86 5.68 37.07
N ARG A 190 -63.73 4.36 36.90
CA ARG A 190 -64.62 3.41 37.57
C ARG A 190 -64.48 3.47 39.08
N LYS A 191 -63.26 3.55 39.63
CA LYS A 191 -63.04 3.71 41.08
C LYS A 191 -63.64 5.02 41.61
N PHE A 192 -63.50 6.12 40.88
CA PHE A 192 -64.09 7.41 41.26
C PHE A 192 -65.62 7.35 41.23
N TYR A 193 -66.19 6.72 40.20
CA TYR A 193 -67.63 6.48 40.12
C TYR A 193 -68.13 5.67 41.30
N ASP A 194 -67.51 4.52 41.59
CA ASP A 194 -67.89 3.63 42.69
C ASP A 194 -67.79 4.36 44.04
N LEU A 195 -66.72 5.13 44.27
CA LEU A 195 -66.55 5.94 45.48
C LEU A 195 -67.64 7.00 45.61
N ARG A 196 -68.02 7.66 44.51
CA ARG A 196 -69.09 8.65 44.49
C ARG A 196 -70.44 8.04 44.85
N VAL A 197 -70.75 6.86 44.28
CA VAL A 197 -71.96 6.11 44.61
C VAL A 197 -71.96 5.75 46.10
N GLN A 198 -70.86 5.19 46.62
CA GLN A 198 -70.74 4.85 48.04
C GLN A 198 -70.94 6.06 48.97
N LEU A 199 -70.33 7.20 48.65
CA LEU A 199 -70.49 8.43 49.44
C LEU A 199 -71.92 8.97 49.40
N ASN A 200 -72.56 8.94 48.23
CA ASN A 200 -73.97 9.35 48.11
C ASN A 200 -74.88 8.41 48.92
N THR A 201 -74.71 7.10 48.80
CA THR A 201 -75.49 6.13 49.59
C THR A 201 -75.29 6.35 51.08
N LYS A 202 -74.04 6.59 51.53
CA LYS A 202 -73.77 6.90 52.94
C LYS A 202 -74.48 8.18 53.38
N HIS A 203 -74.43 9.23 52.55
CA HIS A 203 -75.11 10.48 52.81
C HIS A 203 -76.64 10.31 52.92
N ASP A 204 -77.24 9.57 52.00
CA ASP A 204 -78.69 9.27 52.01
C ASP A 204 -79.09 8.45 53.24
N MET A 205 -78.25 7.49 53.67
CA MET A 205 -78.44 6.74 54.92
C MET A 205 -78.35 7.67 56.14
N GLU A 206 -77.33 8.52 56.23
CA GLU A 206 -77.19 9.50 57.33
C GLU A 206 -78.38 10.48 57.39
N ILE A 207 -78.88 10.94 56.24
CA ILE A 207 -80.11 11.75 56.16
C ILE A 207 -81.30 10.97 56.70
N SER A 208 -81.50 9.74 56.23
CA SER A 208 -82.62 8.88 56.65
C SER A 208 -82.60 8.63 58.15
N GLU A 209 -81.43 8.36 58.75
CA GLU A 209 -81.27 8.19 60.19
C GLU A 209 -81.60 9.48 60.96
N VAL A 210 -81.21 10.65 60.45
CA VAL A 210 -81.55 11.94 61.06
C VAL A 210 -83.06 12.20 60.96
N GLU A 211 -83.67 11.90 59.83
CA GLU A 211 -85.12 12.03 59.63
C GLU A 211 -85.90 11.09 60.54
N GLU A 212 -85.47 9.84 60.70
CA GLU A 212 -86.07 8.88 61.62
C GLU A 212 -85.96 9.38 63.06
N ARG A 213 -84.78 9.85 63.49
CA ARG A 213 -84.60 10.47 64.82
C ARG A 213 -85.51 11.68 65.03
N LYS A 214 -85.66 12.55 64.04
CA LYS A 214 -86.56 13.71 64.11
C LYS A 214 -88.03 13.27 64.18
N ASN A 215 -88.43 12.27 63.39
CA ASN A 215 -89.78 11.71 63.39
C ASN A 215 -90.13 11.04 64.72
N ASN A 216 -89.18 10.30 65.31
CA ASN A 216 -89.31 9.74 66.64
C ASN A 216 -89.49 10.86 67.67
N HIS A 217 -88.67 11.91 67.62
CA HIS A 217 -88.83 13.07 68.51
C HIS A 217 -90.17 13.79 68.34
N ILE A 218 -90.64 13.99 67.11
CA ILE A 218 -91.98 14.54 66.82
C ILE A 218 -93.07 13.66 67.44
N THR A 219 -92.92 12.34 67.34
CA THR A 219 -93.89 11.37 67.89
C THR A 219 -93.90 11.39 69.41
N GLU A 220 -92.72 11.45 70.05
CA GLU A 220 -92.59 11.64 71.49
C GLU A 220 -93.18 12.97 71.95
N LEU A 221 -92.90 14.05 71.23
CA LEU A 221 -93.41 15.38 71.53
C LEU A 221 -94.94 15.42 71.39
N LYS A 222 -95.51 14.81 70.34
CA LYS A 222 -96.96 14.62 70.20
C LYS A 222 -97.53 13.85 71.38
N LYS A 223 -96.92 12.73 71.78
CA LYS A 223 -97.35 11.94 72.94
C LYS A 223 -97.26 12.74 74.25
N HIS A 224 -96.21 13.54 74.43
CA HIS A 224 -96.05 14.41 75.58
C HIS A 224 -97.09 15.53 75.57
N HIS A 225 -97.37 16.13 74.41
CA HIS A 225 -98.45 17.11 74.25
C HIS A 225 -99.82 16.50 74.50
N ASP A 226 -100.12 15.30 74.00
CA ASP A 226 -101.37 14.59 74.26
C ASP A 226 -101.51 14.26 75.76
N LYS A 227 -100.41 13.85 76.40
CA LYS A 227 -100.37 13.62 77.85
C LYS A 227 -100.62 14.92 78.61
N ALA A 228 -99.88 15.99 78.30
CA ALA A 228 -100.05 17.30 78.92
C ALA A 228 -101.44 17.89 78.63
N PHE A 229 -102.02 17.66 77.46
CA PHE A 229 -103.37 18.07 77.10
C PHE A 229 -104.40 17.26 77.87
N ASN A 230 -104.22 15.95 78.04
CA ASN A 230 -105.08 15.13 78.89
C ASN A 230 -104.94 15.49 80.37
N GLU A 231 -103.74 15.77 80.85
CA GLU A 231 -103.49 16.29 82.20
C GLU A 231 -104.12 17.66 82.39
N MET A 232 -104.03 18.55 81.39
CA MET A 232 -104.67 19.87 81.41
C MET A 232 -106.19 19.75 81.29
N LYS A 233 -106.70 18.81 80.50
CA LYS A 233 -108.13 18.49 80.42
C LYS A 233 -108.64 17.89 81.73
N ASN A 234 -107.87 17.01 82.36
CA ASN A 234 -108.18 16.47 83.68
C ASN A 234 -108.09 17.57 84.75
N TYR A 235 -107.06 18.42 84.71
CA TYR A 235 -106.93 19.59 85.58
C TYR A 235 -108.06 20.58 85.38
N TYR A 236 -108.51 20.84 84.15
CA TYR A 236 -109.67 21.67 83.87
C TYR A 236 -110.98 20.98 84.17
N ASN A 237 -111.08 19.65 84.06
CA ASN A 237 -112.24 18.88 84.50
C ASN A 237 -112.35 18.92 86.03
N ASP A 238 -111.23 18.70 86.71
CA ASP A 238 -111.08 18.82 88.16
C ASP A 238 -111.33 20.26 88.58
N ILE A 239 -110.84 21.26 87.85
CA ILE A 239 -111.19 22.66 88.04
C ILE A 239 -112.63 22.92 87.66
N THR A 240 -113.30 22.27 86.72
CA THR A 240 -114.74 22.49 86.49
C THR A 240 -115.55 21.85 87.59
N LEU A 241 -115.10 20.74 88.18
CA LEU A 241 -115.67 20.18 89.40
C LEU A 241 -115.41 21.11 90.59
N ASN A 242 -114.19 21.60 90.74
CA ASN A 242 -113.78 22.56 91.76
C ASN A 242 -114.39 23.93 91.52
N ASN A 243 -114.68 24.34 90.27
CA ASN A 243 -115.33 25.58 89.85
C ASN A 243 -116.83 25.40 89.83
N LEU A 244 -117.41 24.20 89.79
CA LEU A 244 -118.79 24.03 90.20
C LEU A 244 -118.89 24.24 91.72
N ALA A 245 -117.90 23.75 92.48
CA ALA A 245 -117.76 24.02 93.92
C ALA A 245 -117.34 25.47 94.23
N LEU A 246 -116.57 26.12 93.34
CA LEU A 246 -115.99 27.45 93.50
C LEU A 246 -116.82 28.52 92.77
N ILE A 247 -117.65 28.24 91.77
CA ILE A 247 -118.71 29.14 91.26
C ILE A 247 -119.79 29.32 92.35
N SER A 248 -119.94 28.34 93.24
CA SER A 248 -120.64 28.53 94.51
C SER A 248 -119.93 29.50 95.47
N SER A 249 -118.63 29.76 95.31
CA SER A 249 -117.79 30.58 96.20
C SER A 249 -117.17 31.85 95.54
N LEU A 250 -117.19 31.98 94.20
CA LEU A 250 -116.67 33.07 93.38
C LEU A 250 -117.79 33.93 92.80
N LYS A 251 -119.06 33.59 93.08
CA LYS A 251 -120.08 34.63 93.21
C LYS A 251 -119.69 35.68 94.27
N ASP A 252 -118.84 35.33 95.26
CA ASP A 252 -118.45 36.21 96.36
C ASP A 252 -117.14 36.99 96.16
N GLN A 253 -116.33 36.74 95.12
CA GLN A 253 -114.99 37.34 95.03
C GLN A 253 -114.65 37.99 93.67
N MET A 254 -115.65 38.21 92.81
CA MET A 254 -115.53 38.88 91.52
C MET A 254 -115.41 40.42 91.61
N GLU A 255 -114.93 40.95 92.74
CA GLU A 255 -114.83 42.40 92.98
C GLU A 255 -113.37 42.92 92.97
N VAL A 256 -112.35 42.06 93.15
CA VAL A 256 -111.04 42.54 93.64
C VAL A 256 -109.94 42.68 92.58
N LEU A 257 -109.93 41.88 91.49
CA LEU A 257 -108.78 41.84 90.57
C LEU A 257 -108.92 42.73 89.31
N ARG A 258 -109.59 43.88 89.46
CA ARG A 258 -109.70 44.93 88.44
C ARG A 258 -108.61 46.01 88.56
N LYS A 259 -107.62 45.86 89.47
CA LYS A 259 -106.68 46.94 89.87
C LYS A 259 -105.18 46.68 89.65
N GLN A 260 -104.78 45.82 88.70
CA GLN A 260 -103.36 45.46 88.52
C GLN A 260 -102.85 45.57 87.06
N ASN A 261 -103.20 46.65 86.34
CA ASN A 261 -102.80 46.82 84.93
C ASN A 261 -102.07 48.15 84.60
N GLU A 262 -101.55 48.87 85.59
CA GLU A 262 -100.93 50.20 85.38
C GLU A 262 -99.41 50.28 85.68
N ARG A 263 -98.68 49.15 85.77
CA ARG A 263 -97.25 49.14 86.16
C ARG A 263 -96.22 48.87 85.04
N MET A 264 -96.59 48.76 83.77
CA MET A 264 -95.68 48.30 82.70
C MET A 264 -95.18 49.38 81.72
N ASN A 265 -95.07 50.65 82.12
CA ASN A 265 -94.66 51.75 81.22
C ASN A 265 -93.33 52.45 81.57
N LYS A 266 -92.39 51.79 82.26
CA LYS A 266 -91.09 52.38 82.68
C LYS A 266 -89.81 51.65 82.24
N GLN A 267 -89.88 50.67 81.32
CA GLN A 267 -88.71 49.89 80.86
C GLN A 267 -88.13 50.29 79.47
N VAL A 268 -88.73 51.28 78.80
CA VAL A 268 -88.40 51.57 77.39
C VAL A 268 -87.22 52.55 77.21
N ALA A 269 -86.87 53.35 78.23
CA ALA A 269 -85.85 54.40 78.11
C ALA A 269 -84.40 53.93 78.33
N ASP A 270 -84.18 52.88 79.14
CA ASP A 270 -82.83 52.39 79.45
C ASP A 270 -82.22 51.61 78.25
N LEU A 271 -83.05 50.87 77.51
CA LEU A 271 -82.64 50.12 76.30
C LEU A 271 -82.16 51.04 75.16
N THR A 272 -82.60 52.31 75.13
CA THR A 272 -82.27 53.23 74.03
C THR A 272 -80.91 53.92 74.21
N THR A 273 -80.39 54.03 75.44
CA THR A 273 -79.07 54.65 75.71
C THR A 273 -77.92 53.65 75.64
N GLU A 274 -78.18 52.39 75.98
CA GLU A 274 -77.20 51.29 75.87
C GLU A 274 -76.86 50.97 74.40
N ASN A 275 -77.86 51.01 73.52
CA ASN A 275 -77.69 50.77 72.08
C ASN A 275 -76.79 51.82 71.39
N LYS A 276 -76.77 53.08 71.89
CA LYS A 276 -75.89 54.14 71.36
C LYS A 276 -74.42 53.98 71.79
N LYS A 277 -74.12 53.32 72.91
CA LYS A 277 -72.74 53.10 73.39
C LYS A 277 -72.00 51.99 72.61
N LEU A 278 -72.72 51.06 72.00
CA LEU A 278 -72.15 49.87 71.34
C LEU A 278 -71.75 50.09 69.87
N VAL A 279 -72.13 51.21 69.25
CA VAL A 279 -71.92 51.47 67.80
C VAL A 279 -70.45 51.74 67.44
N LEU A 280 -69.72 52.49 68.27
CA LEU A 280 -68.32 52.83 68.01
C LEU A 280 -67.36 51.63 68.11
N PRO A 281 -67.44 50.79 69.17
CA PRO A 281 -66.65 49.56 69.25
C PRO A 281 -66.93 48.58 68.10
N LEU A 282 -68.20 48.48 67.68
CA LEU A 282 -68.58 47.63 66.55
C LEU A 282 -67.94 48.10 65.24
N LYS A 283 -67.85 49.42 65.01
CA LYS A 283 -67.21 49.98 63.81
C LYS A 283 -65.70 49.72 63.79
N GLN A 284 -65.01 49.90 64.91
CA GLN A 284 -63.58 49.59 65.03
C GLN A 284 -63.30 48.09 64.78
N ALA A 285 -64.09 47.19 65.38
CA ALA A 285 -63.96 45.76 65.15
C ALA A 285 -64.19 45.37 63.67
N LEU A 286 -65.09 46.05 62.96
CA LEU A 286 -65.33 45.82 61.53
C LEU A 286 -64.20 46.33 60.61
N ASP A 287 -63.49 47.38 61.02
CA ASP A 287 -62.32 47.89 60.30
C ASP A 287 -61.10 46.98 60.55
N ASP A 288 -60.88 46.53 61.78
CA ASP A 288 -59.83 45.56 62.12
C ASP A 288 -60.02 44.22 61.39
N VAL A 289 -61.25 43.71 61.33
CA VAL A 289 -61.57 42.49 60.56
C VAL A 289 -61.25 42.67 59.06
N ARG A 290 -61.45 43.86 58.50
CA ARG A 290 -61.09 44.14 57.10
C ARG A 290 -59.57 44.16 56.90
N GLU A 291 -58.83 44.77 57.82
CA GLU A 291 -57.36 44.81 57.75
C GLU A 291 -56.75 43.41 57.93
N TYR A 292 -57.21 42.62 58.90
CA TYR A 292 -56.74 41.24 59.09
C TYR A 292 -57.07 40.34 57.90
N LYS A 293 -58.23 40.51 57.25
CA LYS A 293 -58.54 39.79 56.00
C LYS A 293 -57.58 40.15 54.87
N ARG A 294 -57.20 41.43 54.74
CA ARG A 294 -56.20 41.88 53.76
C ARG A 294 -54.82 41.28 54.03
N GLN A 295 -54.38 41.27 55.29
CA GLN A 295 -53.10 40.69 55.69
C GLN A 295 -53.07 39.17 55.46
N LEU A 296 -54.18 38.47 55.76
CA LEU A 296 -54.30 37.03 55.52
C LEU A 296 -54.18 36.70 54.02
N GLN A 297 -54.84 37.47 53.15
CA GLN A 297 -54.73 37.29 51.70
C GLN A 297 -53.30 37.52 51.19
N ASN A 298 -52.58 38.50 51.73
CA ASN A 298 -51.17 38.72 51.38
C ASN A 298 -50.29 37.56 51.87
N TYR A 299 -50.51 37.08 53.10
CA TYR A 299 -49.79 35.93 53.64
C TYR A 299 -50.01 34.65 52.81
N GLU A 300 -51.24 34.41 52.32
CA GLU A 300 -51.53 33.30 51.41
C GLU A 300 -50.77 33.42 50.08
N LYS A 301 -50.69 34.62 49.50
CA LYS A 301 -49.90 34.88 48.29
C LYS A 301 -48.40 34.66 48.53
N ASP A 302 -47.88 35.14 49.65
CA ASP A 302 -46.47 34.97 50.01
C ASP A 302 -46.13 33.49 50.23
N LYS A 303 -47.04 32.72 50.84
CA LYS A 303 -46.89 31.27 51.02
C LYS A 303 -46.80 30.54 49.68
N ILE A 304 -47.62 30.90 48.70
CA ILE A 304 -47.57 30.32 47.35
C ILE A 304 -46.27 30.71 46.64
N SER A 305 -45.88 31.98 46.70
CA SER A 305 -44.62 32.47 46.13
C SER A 305 -43.40 31.78 46.74
N LEU A 306 -43.40 31.56 48.06
CA LEU A 306 -42.35 30.82 48.75
C LEU A 306 -42.29 29.35 48.33
N ALA A 307 -43.45 28.70 48.14
CA ALA A 307 -43.50 27.33 47.65
C ALA A 307 -42.91 27.22 46.23
N ASN A 308 -43.27 28.14 45.33
CA ASN A 308 -42.77 28.18 43.96
C ASN A 308 -41.26 28.45 43.90
N THR A 309 -40.76 29.41 44.68
CA THR A 309 -39.32 29.71 44.74
C THR A 309 -38.51 28.57 45.33
N LYS A 310 -39.04 27.88 46.36
CA LYS A 310 -38.42 26.64 46.89
C LYS A 310 -38.39 25.52 45.87
N ALA A 311 -39.47 25.32 45.12
CA ALA A 311 -39.50 24.33 44.04
C ALA A 311 -38.47 24.66 42.96
N LYS A 312 -38.36 25.93 42.54
CA LYS A 312 -37.37 26.35 41.56
C LYS A 312 -35.95 26.21 42.08
N LEU A 313 -35.69 26.55 43.34
CA LEU A 313 -34.38 26.36 43.97
C LEU A 313 -33.98 24.88 44.01
N ASN A 314 -34.92 23.98 44.31
CA ASN A 314 -34.66 22.54 44.32
C ASN A 314 -34.36 22.00 42.91
N GLU A 315 -35.02 22.54 41.88
CA GLU A 315 -34.74 22.18 40.48
C GLU A 315 -33.35 22.69 40.06
N THR A 316 -33.03 23.96 40.31
CA THR A 316 -31.73 24.53 39.91
C THR A 316 -30.55 23.96 40.69
N THR A 317 -30.75 23.53 41.93
CA THR A 317 -29.71 22.83 42.71
C THR A 317 -29.42 21.45 42.14
N LYS A 318 -30.44 20.69 41.73
CA LYS A 318 -30.25 19.41 41.02
C LYS A 318 -29.53 19.60 39.69
N GLU A 319 -29.95 20.58 38.87
CA GLU A 319 -29.27 20.90 37.61
C GLU A 319 -27.78 21.25 37.84
N LEU A 320 -27.48 22.00 38.91
CA LEU A 320 -26.12 22.37 39.27
C LEU A 320 -25.29 21.15 39.71
N GLU A 321 -25.86 20.23 40.49
CA GLU A 321 -25.22 18.98 40.89
C GLU A 321 -24.93 18.08 39.68
N ASP A 322 -25.89 17.93 38.76
CA ASP A 322 -25.72 17.17 37.52
C ASP A 322 -24.62 17.77 36.63
N LEU A 323 -24.60 19.10 36.50
CA LEU A 323 -23.56 19.81 35.76
C LEU A 323 -22.18 19.66 36.39
N ARG A 324 -22.08 19.70 37.73
CA ARG A 324 -20.82 19.45 38.44
C ARG A 324 -20.31 18.04 38.17
N TRP A 325 -21.18 17.04 38.27
CA TRP A 325 -20.79 15.65 38.02
C TRP A 325 -20.33 15.43 36.57
N SER A 326 -21.04 16.02 35.62
CA SER A 326 -20.66 16.01 34.20
C SER A 326 -19.31 16.69 33.96
N ASN A 327 -19.07 17.83 34.59
CA ASN A 327 -17.81 18.57 34.49
C ASN A 327 -16.64 17.78 35.08
N ASP A 328 -16.81 17.15 36.24
CA ASP A 328 -15.79 16.32 36.87
C ASP A 328 -15.47 15.09 36.01
N ALA A 329 -16.50 14.43 35.46
CA ALA A 329 -16.32 13.31 34.53
C ALA A 329 -15.57 13.72 33.25
N LEU A 330 -15.89 14.90 32.69
CA LEU A 330 -15.19 15.46 31.55
C LEU A 330 -13.74 15.82 31.90
N GLY A 331 -13.49 16.39 33.08
CA GLY A 331 -12.15 16.71 33.56
C GLY A 331 -11.26 15.46 33.67
N LEU A 332 -11.78 14.37 34.22
CA LEU A 332 -11.06 13.10 34.30
C LEU A 332 -10.76 12.50 32.91
N ARG A 333 -11.72 12.55 31.99
CA ARG A 333 -11.52 12.10 30.61
C ARG A 333 -10.47 12.94 29.88
N PHE A 334 -10.50 14.26 30.06
CA PHE A 334 -9.54 15.17 29.48
C PHE A 334 -8.12 14.90 29.99
N ALA A 335 -7.96 14.73 31.31
CA ALA A 335 -6.66 14.40 31.91
C ALA A 335 -6.09 13.10 31.33
N LYS A 336 -6.91 12.06 31.19
CA LYS A 336 -6.50 10.79 30.58
C LYS A 336 -6.10 10.94 29.11
N LEU A 337 -6.89 11.67 28.32
CA LEU A 337 -6.55 11.93 26.92
C LEU A 337 -5.26 12.73 26.76
N GLN A 338 -5.00 13.66 27.69
CA GLN A 338 -3.76 14.41 27.72
C GLN A 338 -2.56 13.49 28.00
N GLU A 339 -2.68 12.60 28.98
CA GLU A 339 -1.65 11.60 29.31
C GLU A 339 -1.38 10.66 28.12
N GLU A 340 -2.42 10.13 27.47
CA GLU A 340 -2.28 9.27 26.29
C GLU A 340 -1.60 10.00 25.12
N ARG A 341 -1.92 11.29 24.92
CA ARG A 341 -1.29 12.13 23.88
C ARG A 341 0.18 12.37 24.18
N ASP A 342 0.52 12.68 25.44
CA ASP A 342 1.89 12.92 25.85
C ASP A 342 2.73 11.64 25.76
N GLU A 343 2.17 10.50 26.18
CA GLU A 343 2.82 9.20 26.04
C GLU A 343 3.06 8.84 24.56
N LEU A 344 2.08 9.07 23.70
CA LEU A 344 2.22 8.81 22.26
C LEU A 344 3.31 9.69 21.64
N HIS A 345 3.38 10.97 22.04
CA HIS A 345 4.42 11.88 21.58
C HIS A 345 5.81 11.40 22.01
N ASP A 346 5.97 11.00 23.28
CA ASP A 346 7.23 10.48 23.80
C ASP A 346 7.68 9.20 23.09
N ARG A 347 6.74 8.27 22.85
CA ARG A 347 7.02 7.04 22.10
C ARG A 347 7.45 7.35 20.67
N PHE A 348 6.80 8.30 20.02
CA PHE A 348 7.15 8.73 18.67
C PHE A 348 8.56 9.32 18.60
N VAL A 349 8.90 10.23 19.53
CA VAL A 349 10.24 10.82 19.61
C VAL A 349 11.30 9.76 19.87
N LYS A 350 11.06 8.83 20.81
CA LYS A 350 11.97 7.70 21.07
C LYS A 350 12.19 6.82 19.84
N ALA A 351 11.12 6.45 19.14
CA ALA A 351 11.21 5.62 17.93
C ALA A 351 12.01 6.32 16.82
N ILE A 352 11.83 7.62 16.62
CA ILE A 352 12.63 8.39 15.65
C ILE A 352 14.10 8.37 16.02
N LEU A 353 14.43 8.67 17.28
CA LEU A 353 15.81 8.69 17.75
C LEU A 353 16.48 7.32 17.61
N GLU A 354 15.78 6.23 17.92
CA GLU A 354 16.30 4.87 17.72
C GLU A 354 16.58 4.55 16.25
N VAL A 355 15.69 4.92 15.34
CA VAL A 355 15.88 4.71 13.89
C VAL A 355 17.06 5.55 13.38
N GLN A 356 17.14 6.82 13.80
CA GLN A 356 18.26 7.69 13.46
C GLN A 356 19.58 7.13 14.00
N GLN A 357 19.62 6.66 15.25
CA GLN A 357 20.81 6.06 15.85
C GLN A 357 21.24 4.79 15.10
N LYS A 358 20.31 3.85 14.84
CA LYS A 358 20.60 2.60 14.11
C LYS A 358 21.13 2.89 12.70
N THR A 359 20.50 3.82 11.99
CA THR A 359 20.93 4.22 10.64
C THR A 359 22.27 4.93 10.68
N GLY A 360 22.50 5.81 11.67
CA GLY A 360 23.77 6.50 11.88
C GLY A 360 24.93 5.53 12.14
N VAL A 361 24.75 4.55 13.03
CA VAL A 361 25.76 3.51 13.30
C VAL A 361 26.06 2.70 12.04
N LYS A 362 25.03 2.30 11.28
CA LYS A 362 25.21 1.58 10.01
C LYS A 362 25.99 2.41 8.99
N ASN A 363 25.69 3.69 8.87
CA ASN A 363 26.38 4.60 7.96
C ASN A 363 27.85 4.77 8.35
N ILE A 364 28.14 4.96 9.64
CA ILE A 364 29.52 5.06 10.15
C ILE A 364 30.30 3.77 9.84
N LEU A 365 29.67 2.59 10.04
CA LEU A 365 30.30 1.31 9.75
C LEU A 365 30.62 1.15 8.26
N LEU A 366 29.66 1.48 7.38
CA LEU A 366 29.86 1.43 5.93
C LEU A 366 30.93 2.43 5.47
N GLN A 367 30.93 3.65 6.03
CA GLN A 367 31.94 4.66 5.73
C GLN A 367 33.34 4.20 6.14
N LYS A 368 33.49 3.62 7.34
CA LYS A 368 34.75 3.00 7.76
C LYS A 368 35.18 1.86 6.84
N ARG A 369 34.24 1.00 6.43
CA ARG A 369 34.54 -0.10 5.49
C ARG A 369 35.02 0.43 4.14
N ILE A 370 34.36 1.45 3.59
CA ILE A 370 34.77 2.10 2.35
C ILE A 370 36.15 2.73 2.51
N GLN A 371 36.39 3.45 3.61
CA GLN A 371 37.69 4.07 3.89
C GLN A 371 38.82 3.04 3.96
N THR A 372 38.63 1.94 4.69
CA THR A 372 39.62 0.85 4.75
C THR A 372 39.85 0.22 3.38
N LEU A 373 38.79 -0.03 2.60
CA LEU A 373 38.93 -0.57 1.24
C LEU A 373 39.68 0.41 0.32
N SER A 374 39.40 1.72 0.41
CA SER A 374 40.09 2.78 -0.35
C SER A 374 41.58 2.79 -0.03
N GLN A 375 41.94 2.76 1.27
CA GLN A 375 43.33 2.72 1.70
C GLN A 375 44.06 1.47 1.19
N ILE A 376 43.38 0.32 1.18
CA ILE A 376 43.93 -0.92 0.64
C ILE A 376 44.15 -0.80 -0.88
N THR A 377 43.21 -0.22 -1.62
CA THR A 377 43.37 0.01 -3.07
C THR A 377 44.49 1.01 -3.36
N GLU A 378 44.54 2.14 -2.65
CA GLU A 378 45.61 3.14 -2.80
C GLU A 378 46.99 2.52 -2.53
N HIS A 379 47.13 1.75 -1.45
CA HIS A 379 48.38 1.04 -1.16
C HIS A 379 48.72 0.02 -2.28
N ARG A 380 47.74 -0.72 -2.79
CA ARG A 380 47.97 -1.66 -3.91
C ARG A 380 48.38 -0.93 -5.18
N ASP A 381 47.77 0.21 -5.49
CA ASP A 381 48.09 1.02 -6.67
C ASP A 381 49.51 1.59 -6.59
N VAL A 382 49.94 2.05 -5.41
CA VAL A 382 51.33 2.47 -5.18
C VAL A 382 52.31 1.33 -5.41
N VAL A 383 52.05 0.14 -4.82
CA VAL A 383 52.91 -1.04 -5.00
C VAL A 383 52.95 -1.46 -6.47
N ILE A 384 51.82 -1.46 -7.19
CA ILE A 384 51.76 -1.76 -8.62
C ILE A 384 52.57 -0.73 -9.42
N GLY A 385 52.46 0.57 -9.09
CA GLY A 385 53.21 1.65 -9.72
C GLY A 385 54.72 1.50 -9.54
N GLU A 386 55.18 1.21 -8.32
CA GLU A 386 56.58 0.93 -8.01
C GLU A 386 57.09 -0.30 -8.79
N LEU A 387 56.35 -1.41 -8.76
CA LEU A 387 56.74 -2.63 -9.49
C LEU A 387 56.86 -2.37 -11.00
N THR A 388 55.91 -1.62 -11.56
CA THR A 388 55.88 -1.27 -12.99
C THR A 388 57.07 -0.39 -13.36
N SER A 389 57.50 0.52 -12.48
CA SER A 389 58.68 1.37 -12.71
C SER A 389 60.02 0.59 -12.72
N VAL A 390 60.10 -0.50 -11.96
CA VAL A 390 61.29 -1.38 -11.91
C VAL A 390 61.32 -2.36 -13.09
N MET A 391 60.16 -2.69 -13.65
CA MET A 391 60.01 -3.69 -14.72
C MET A 391 60.34 -3.07 -16.09
N ARG A 392 61.42 -3.54 -16.75
CA ARG A 392 61.90 -3.01 -18.05
C ARG A 392 60.99 -3.30 -19.26
N GLN A 393 60.02 -4.21 -19.12
CA GLN A 393 59.04 -4.55 -20.17
C GLN A 393 57.64 -4.61 -19.54
N SER A 394 56.66 -3.93 -20.14
CA SER A 394 55.29 -3.87 -19.64
C SER A 394 54.53 -5.18 -19.93
N PRO A 395 53.96 -5.86 -18.92
CA PRO A 395 53.11 -7.04 -19.09
C PRO A 395 51.64 -6.67 -19.47
N ASP A 396 51.40 -5.56 -20.16
CA ASP A 396 50.05 -5.06 -20.49
C ASP A 396 49.16 -6.08 -21.19
N ARG A 397 49.72 -6.86 -22.12
CA ARG A 397 48.94 -7.84 -22.88
C ARG A 397 48.51 -9.03 -22.02
N THR A 398 49.39 -9.50 -21.14
CA THR A 398 49.07 -10.56 -20.18
C THR A 398 48.10 -10.08 -19.10
N ASN A 399 48.23 -8.83 -18.63
CA ASN A 399 47.31 -8.22 -17.67
C ASN A 399 45.90 -8.07 -18.26
N LYS A 400 45.78 -7.56 -19.50
CA LYS A 400 44.48 -7.47 -20.19
C LYS A 400 43.80 -8.83 -20.37
N ASN A 401 44.57 -9.86 -20.75
CA ASN A 401 44.02 -11.22 -20.85
C ASN A 401 43.52 -11.73 -19.48
N LEU A 402 44.24 -11.46 -18.39
CA LEU A 402 43.81 -11.84 -17.04
C LEU A 402 42.56 -11.04 -16.58
N GLU A 403 42.48 -9.76 -16.90
CA GLU A 403 41.29 -8.93 -16.67
C GLU A 403 40.06 -9.45 -17.44
N GLU A 404 40.23 -9.83 -18.71
CA GLU A 404 39.16 -10.47 -19.48
C GLU A 404 38.70 -11.80 -18.86
N ILE A 405 39.63 -12.59 -18.32
CA ILE A 405 39.28 -13.84 -17.63
C ILE A 405 38.54 -13.53 -16.32
N LEU A 406 38.98 -12.54 -15.54
CA LEU A 406 38.35 -12.15 -14.28
C LEU A 406 36.95 -11.57 -14.51
N THR A 407 36.77 -10.73 -15.52
CA THR A 407 35.46 -10.18 -15.90
C THR A 407 34.51 -11.28 -16.34
N LYS A 408 34.95 -12.23 -17.19
CA LYS A 408 34.16 -13.42 -17.55
C LYS A 408 33.78 -14.27 -16.34
N LYS A 409 34.72 -14.50 -15.41
CA LYS A 409 34.43 -15.26 -14.19
C LYS A 409 33.45 -14.53 -13.28
N ASN A 410 33.59 -13.21 -13.11
CA ASN A 410 32.66 -12.41 -12.32
C ASN A 410 31.25 -12.38 -12.93
N ALA A 411 31.15 -12.29 -14.26
CA ALA A 411 29.88 -12.42 -14.97
C ALA A 411 29.24 -13.79 -14.72
N ALA A 412 30.01 -14.87 -14.87
CA ALA A 412 29.52 -16.22 -14.59
C ALA A 412 29.08 -16.40 -13.11
N ILE A 413 29.79 -15.79 -12.15
CA ILE A 413 29.36 -15.79 -10.74
C ILE A 413 28.02 -15.07 -10.58
N SER A 414 27.87 -13.89 -11.20
CA SER A 414 26.61 -13.12 -11.16
C SER A 414 25.46 -13.91 -11.79
N ASP A 415 25.68 -14.54 -12.94
CA ASP A 415 24.68 -15.35 -13.64
C ASP A 415 24.27 -16.56 -12.80
N LEU A 416 25.23 -17.27 -12.20
CA LEU A 416 24.94 -18.41 -11.32
C LEU A 416 24.20 -17.98 -10.04
N GLN A 417 24.51 -16.82 -9.46
CA GLN A 417 23.78 -16.26 -8.33
C GLN A 417 22.33 -15.92 -8.70
N TYR A 418 22.13 -15.35 -9.89
CA TYR A 418 20.80 -15.06 -10.43
C TYR A 418 20.02 -16.35 -10.69
N GLU A 419 20.65 -17.35 -11.31
CA GLU A 419 20.05 -18.66 -11.57
C GLU A 419 19.65 -19.38 -10.28
N LEU A 420 20.52 -19.36 -9.26
CA LEU A 420 20.19 -19.90 -7.94
C LEU A 420 18.96 -19.20 -7.35
N ALA A 421 18.92 -17.87 -7.40
CA ALA A 421 17.76 -17.11 -6.92
C ALA A 421 16.48 -17.42 -7.70
N ARG A 422 16.58 -17.60 -9.01
CA ARG A 422 15.48 -17.99 -9.89
C ARG A 422 14.95 -19.37 -9.54
N VAL A 423 15.82 -20.34 -9.30
CA VAL A 423 15.45 -21.72 -8.92
C VAL A 423 14.84 -21.76 -7.51
N CYS A 424 15.43 -21.09 -6.53
CA CYS A 424 14.86 -21.02 -5.17
C CYS A 424 13.43 -20.44 -5.20
N LYS A 425 13.21 -19.42 -6.01
CA LYS A 425 11.90 -18.81 -6.21
C LYS A 425 10.92 -19.76 -6.90
N ALA A 426 11.33 -20.42 -7.98
CA ALA A 426 10.50 -21.40 -8.67
C ALA A 426 10.10 -22.56 -7.74
N HIS A 427 11.02 -23.00 -6.88
CA HIS A 427 10.75 -23.97 -5.83
C HIS A 427 9.72 -23.45 -4.81
N ASP A 428 9.86 -22.22 -4.34
CA ASP A 428 8.92 -21.62 -3.37
C ASP A 428 7.52 -21.41 -3.95
N ASP A 429 7.43 -20.98 -5.22
CA ASP A 429 6.17 -20.85 -5.97
C ASP A 429 5.50 -22.24 -6.12
N LEU A 430 6.28 -23.27 -6.45
CA LEU A 430 5.80 -24.65 -6.54
C LEU A 430 5.30 -25.17 -5.17
N LEU A 431 6.01 -24.89 -4.08
CA LEU A 431 5.52 -25.22 -2.74
C LEU A 431 4.20 -24.51 -2.41
N ALA A 432 4.05 -23.25 -2.79
CA ALA A 432 2.81 -22.50 -2.58
C ALA A 432 1.64 -23.12 -3.38
N THR A 433 1.85 -23.47 -4.65
CA THR A 433 0.83 -24.12 -5.48
C THR A 433 0.43 -25.50 -4.95
N PHE A 434 1.37 -26.32 -4.49
CA PHE A 434 1.04 -27.60 -3.86
C PHE A 434 0.27 -27.43 -2.57
N GLU A 435 0.64 -26.44 -1.75
CA GLU A 435 -0.08 -26.13 -0.52
C GLU A 435 -1.53 -25.68 -0.80
N GLU A 436 -1.76 -24.88 -1.84
CA GLU A 436 -3.11 -24.52 -2.29
C GLU A 436 -3.90 -25.73 -2.79
N LYS A 437 -3.26 -26.62 -3.57
CA LYS A 437 -3.90 -27.86 -4.04
C LYS A 437 -4.26 -28.80 -2.89
N LEU A 438 -3.38 -28.98 -1.91
CA LEU A 438 -3.67 -29.81 -0.73
C LEU A 438 -4.85 -29.25 0.08
N LYS A 439 -4.91 -27.92 0.26
CA LYS A 439 -6.08 -27.28 0.88
C LYS A 439 -7.37 -27.51 0.09
N LEU A 440 -7.32 -27.47 -1.25
CA LEU A 440 -8.48 -27.75 -2.11
C LEU A 440 -8.98 -29.19 -1.95
N TYR A 441 -8.09 -30.16 -1.71
CA TYR A 441 -8.44 -31.56 -1.43
C TYR A 441 -8.78 -31.82 0.04
N GLY A 442 -8.84 -30.79 0.88
CA GLY A 442 -9.20 -30.92 2.30
C GLY A 442 -8.07 -31.45 3.18
N ILE A 443 -6.82 -31.45 2.71
CA ILE A 443 -5.65 -31.90 3.47
C ILE A 443 -4.98 -30.66 4.11
N PRO A 444 -5.16 -30.41 5.42
CA PRO A 444 -4.53 -29.28 6.10
C PRO A 444 -3.01 -29.46 6.22
N LYS A 445 -2.26 -28.34 6.22
CA LYS A 445 -0.79 -28.38 6.29
C LYS A 445 -0.24 -29.16 7.49
N SER A 446 -1.00 -29.22 8.58
CA SER A 446 -0.64 -29.96 9.79
C SER A 446 -0.51 -31.47 9.56
N GLU A 447 -1.16 -32.02 8.53
CA GLU A 447 -1.13 -33.45 8.20
C GLU A 447 0.09 -33.86 7.37
N LEU A 448 0.90 -32.92 6.86
CA LEU A 448 2.08 -33.21 6.04
C LEU A 448 3.21 -33.89 6.83
N GLY A 449 3.29 -33.71 8.16
CA GLY A 449 4.32 -34.32 9.01
C GLY A 449 5.75 -33.77 8.83
N PHE A 450 5.98 -32.84 7.89
CA PHE A 450 7.24 -32.13 7.70
C PHE A 450 7.00 -30.68 7.25
N THR A 451 8.02 -29.82 7.44
CA THR A 451 8.00 -28.43 6.96
C THR A 451 8.94 -28.30 5.78
N PRO A 452 8.46 -27.90 4.58
CA PRO A 452 9.33 -27.71 3.42
C PRO A 452 10.39 -26.65 3.68
N LEU A 453 11.65 -26.95 3.36
CA LEU A 453 12.77 -26.03 3.50
C LEU A 453 12.71 -24.93 2.44
N ARG A 454 12.80 -23.66 2.83
CA ARG A 454 12.93 -22.52 1.91
C ARG A 454 14.31 -21.91 2.02
N MET A 455 15.00 -21.79 0.89
CA MET A 455 16.37 -21.26 0.83
C MET A 455 16.35 -19.77 0.48
N ILE A 456 17.09 -18.96 1.24
CA ILE A 456 17.28 -17.53 0.95
C ILE A 456 18.69 -17.36 0.35
N PRO A 457 18.81 -17.03 -0.94
CA PRO A 457 20.11 -16.75 -1.57
C PRO A 457 20.87 -15.63 -0.85
N GLN A 458 22.20 -15.74 -0.81
CA GLN A 458 23.07 -14.72 -0.22
C GLN A 458 22.83 -13.35 -0.88
N GLY A 459 22.70 -12.30 -0.06
CA GLY A 459 22.46 -10.93 -0.52
C GLY A 459 20.98 -10.53 -0.64
N GLN A 460 20.03 -11.45 -0.45
CA GLN A 460 18.61 -11.13 -0.36
C GLN A 460 18.17 -10.94 1.10
N ALA A 461 17.36 -9.91 1.34
CA ALA A 461 16.81 -9.60 2.68
C ALA A 461 15.59 -10.47 3.05
N GLY A 462 15.09 -11.29 2.13
CA GLY A 462 13.93 -12.15 2.34
C GLY A 462 13.58 -12.97 1.10
N LEU A 463 12.54 -13.80 1.20
CA LEU A 463 12.04 -14.63 0.10
C LEU A 463 11.61 -13.76 -1.10
N ALA A 464 11.89 -14.23 -2.31
CA ALA A 464 11.53 -13.54 -3.54
C ALA A 464 10.00 -13.46 -3.70
N ARG A 465 9.46 -12.29 -4.09
CA ARG A 465 8.00 -11.99 -4.13
C ARG A 465 7.40 -11.75 -5.53
N GLY A 466 8.17 -11.91 -6.60
CA GLY A 466 7.64 -11.82 -7.98
C GLY A 466 7.16 -13.18 -8.50
N PRO A 467 6.59 -13.29 -9.71
CA PRO A 467 6.30 -14.58 -10.35
C PRO A 467 7.59 -15.22 -10.91
N ALA A 468 7.89 -16.49 -10.62
CA ALA A 468 8.87 -17.25 -11.38
C ALA A 468 8.17 -17.90 -12.59
N GLY A 469 8.69 -17.66 -13.79
CA GLY A 469 8.18 -18.29 -15.01
C GLY A 469 8.46 -19.79 -15.04
N LEU A 470 7.67 -20.57 -14.30
CA LEU A 470 7.57 -22.02 -14.51
C LEU A 470 6.65 -22.23 -15.72
N VAL A 471 7.23 -22.14 -16.93
CA VAL A 471 6.57 -22.62 -18.14
C VAL A 471 6.64 -24.14 -18.11
N THR A 472 5.63 -24.78 -17.51
CA THR A 472 5.44 -26.23 -17.69
C THR A 472 4.97 -26.45 -19.12
N GLN A 473 5.83 -26.98 -19.99
CA GLN A 473 5.41 -27.57 -21.26
C GLN A 473 4.60 -28.83 -20.98
N ASN A 474 3.34 -28.68 -20.56
CA ASN A 474 2.41 -29.80 -20.58
C ASN A 474 1.79 -29.81 -21.99
N LYS A 475 2.29 -30.74 -22.82
CA LYS A 475 1.60 -31.20 -24.03
C LYS A 475 0.36 -32.00 -23.67
#